data_AF-A0A830F8S2-F1
#
_entry.id   AF-A0A830F8S2-F1
#
_cell.length_a   1.000
_cell.length_b   1.000
_cell.length_c   1.000
_cell.angle_alpha   90.00
_cell.angle_beta   90.00
_cell.angle_gamma   90.00
#
_symmetry.space_group_name_H-M   'P 1'
#
loop_
_entity.id
_entity.type
_entity.pdbx_description
1 polymer ?
#
loop_
_entity_poly.entity_id
_entity_poly.type
_entity_poly.pdbx_seq_one_letter_code
_entity_poly.pdbx_strand_id
1 'polypeptide(L)'
;MSQRFRFPHAVAADRTATVTRVAGSHEFEGRDQHRRYQVALDAPGVLTVAHTTPGVRVDRLDDARLALIVPDGVGFATVRFCVDDTYSRLVLPDPTVGAACTDAAGGDETAANVVIDAVHAASALPSVVGPFLGVDDTLSLLDTLTSANETASDDVHAHRFDLVRAAILAPNGLALPDAAAVERLVAGLDDIDAIGDLTLLDALGDFVAGHPTPERALDTVTDLGFDRDALETRDDAWFHAVILANAVRVGGEASHAEQRQVAGPDGGLDAARDRAVDRASDAPDYERVKDAAANADYWDRGAAWRRVLPAAVARSRHEFGYVLANALYWTGEVARTDARVEELLHEAAAVVAADIGLDWIEGHARYERERVAGHRHRSARNHDRAIAHFRAAEALTERYDFLDAWDPIYSRVVVRSNAHSRAGDHAAAVDTLDAGLDDIDALDPPAHRRETITNHLRGQRRERLAILARDDDPDERRAHLDAARDHYAAIEFDRSVDRIDRKLAALDDEADDADAADERRDSRARPQPVAPPREDYGPALSDIPDLHDSLTATDPTAVGSADPGVIDDPSPHGSPRSPTDDDWY
;
A
#
# COMPACT_ATOMS: atom_id res chain seq x y z
N MET A 1 35.98 -23.35 -4.94
CA MET A 1 36.13 -22.41 -6.09
C MET A 1 35.66 -21.04 -5.63
N SER A 2 36.00 -19.95 -6.32
CA SER A 2 35.37 -18.64 -6.08
C SER A 2 34.23 -18.41 -7.08
N GLN A 3 32.99 -18.41 -6.58
CA GLN A 3 31.83 -17.94 -7.34
C GLN A 3 31.91 -16.41 -7.49
N ARG A 4 31.35 -15.89 -8.58
CA ARG A 4 31.36 -14.46 -8.91
C ARG A 4 29.96 -14.01 -9.32
N PHE A 5 29.21 -13.53 -8.35
CA PHE A 5 27.94 -12.83 -8.58
C PHE A 5 28.25 -11.41 -9.06
N ARG A 6 27.48 -10.93 -10.04
CA ARG A 6 27.74 -9.66 -10.73
C ARG A 6 26.45 -8.91 -10.99
N PHE A 7 26.49 -7.61 -10.79
CA PHE A 7 25.37 -6.72 -11.09
C PHE A 7 25.85 -5.35 -11.57
N PRO A 8 25.07 -4.67 -12.44
CA PRO A 8 25.31 -3.28 -12.79
C PRO A 8 24.91 -2.36 -11.63
N HIS A 9 25.55 -1.21 -11.53
CA HIS A 9 25.19 -0.13 -10.60
C HIS A 9 25.32 1.22 -11.31
N ALA A 10 24.24 1.99 -11.43
CA ALA A 10 24.26 3.32 -12.02
C ALA A 10 25.01 4.31 -11.11
N VAL A 11 26.10 4.89 -11.64
CA VAL A 11 26.97 5.82 -10.90
C VAL A 11 26.74 7.29 -11.28
N ALA A 12 26.27 7.53 -12.51
CA ALA A 12 25.79 8.81 -13.02
C ALA A 12 24.75 8.54 -14.14
N ALA A 13 24.11 9.58 -14.67
CA ALA A 13 23.01 9.43 -15.65
C ALA A 13 23.41 8.70 -16.95
N ASP A 14 24.68 8.71 -17.31
CA ASP A 14 25.26 8.08 -18.51
C ASP A 14 26.30 6.98 -18.18
N ARG A 15 26.44 6.58 -16.90
CA ARG A 15 27.52 5.67 -16.46
C ARG A 15 27.09 4.59 -15.49
N THR A 16 27.64 3.41 -15.74
CA THR A 16 27.48 2.20 -14.93
C THR A 16 28.83 1.75 -14.38
N ALA A 17 28.78 1.07 -13.24
CA ALA A 17 29.86 0.25 -12.72
C ALA A 17 29.40 -1.19 -12.52
N THR A 18 30.18 -2.15 -13.02
CA THR A 18 30.01 -3.56 -12.64
C THR A 18 30.49 -3.78 -11.20
N VAL A 19 29.59 -4.20 -10.33
CA VAL A 19 29.91 -4.73 -8.99
C VAL A 19 30.06 -6.25 -9.09
N THR A 20 31.08 -6.83 -8.45
CA THR A 20 31.34 -8.27 -8.43
C THR A 20 31.60 -8.75 -6.99
N ARG A 21 30.75 -9.62 -6.43
CA ARG A 21 31.09 -10.38 -5.21
C ARG A 21 32.14 -11.43 -5.56
N VAL A 22 33.16 -11.60 -4.72
CA VAL A 22 34.25 -12.56 -4.91
C VAL A 22 34.21 -13.59 -3.79
N ALA A 23 33.28 -14.54 -3.89
CA ALA A 23 33.03 -15.52 -2.83
C ALA A 23 34.22 -16.47 -2.59
N GLY A 24 34.36 -16.97 -1.36
CA GLY A 24 35.42 -17.92 -0.99
C GLY A 24 35.52 -18.16 0.51
N SER A 25 36.48 -18.98 0.95
CA SER A 25 36.57 -19.43 2.36
C SER A 25 36.67 -18.32 3.40
N HIS A 26 37.13 -17.13 3.03
CA HIS A 26 37.16 -15.94 3.90
C HIS A 26 35.77 -15.40 4.30
N GLU A 27 34.69 -15.87 3.66
CA GLU A 27 33.30 -15.63 4.06
C GLU A 27 32.80 -16.66 5.09
N PHE A 28 33.53 -17.75 5.37
CA PHE A 28 33.05 -18.90 6.15
C PHE A 28 34.03 -19.41 7.24
N GLU A 29 35.34 -19.19 7.08
CA GLU A 29 36.40 -19.78 7.91
C GLU A 29 37.16 -18.71 8.72
N GLY A 30 37.24 -18.90 10.04
CA GLY A 30 38.05 -18.08 10.94
C GLY A 30 37.24 -17.11 11.82
N ARG A 31 37.93 -16.19 12.48
CA ARG A 31 37.32 -15.15 13.36
C ARG A 31 37.09 -13.81 12.64
N ASP A 32 37.73 -13.62 11.49
CA ASP A 32 37.73 -12.36 10.74
C ASP A 32 36.91 -12.55 9.45
N GLN A 33 35.67 -13.08 9.56
CA GLN A 33 34.81 -13.31 8.39
C GLN A 33 34.47 -11.97 7.70
N HIS A 34 34.51 -11.96 6.38
CA HIS A 34 34.21 -10.77 5.58
C HIS A 34 33.80 -11.12 4.15
N ARG A 35 32.91 -10.32 3.55
CA ARG A 35 32.64 -10.36 2.10
C ARG A 35 33.58 -9.45 1.35
N ARG A 36 33.90 -9.85 0.11
CA ARG A 36 34.73 -9.06 -0.81
C ARG A 36 33.93 -8.70 -2.05
N TYR A 37 33.86 -7.41 -2.34
CA TYR A 37 33.24 -6.86 -3.54
C TYR A 37 34.30 -6.10 -4.35
N GLN A 38 34.27 -6.22 -5.67
CA GLN A 38 35.05 -5.39 -6.58
C GLN A 38 34.08 -4.50 -7.35
N VAL A 39 34.30 -3.19 -7.32
CA VAL A 39 33.57 -2.21 -8.14
C VAL A 39 34.49 -1.77 -9.26
N ALA A 40 34.01 -1.76 -10.50
CA ALA A 40 34.75 -1.31 -11.67
C ALA A 40 33.85 -0.44 -12.56
N LEU A 41 34.31 0.74 -12.97
CA LEU A 41 33.60 1.53 -13.98
C LEU A 41 33.63 0.80 -15.32
N ASP A 42 32.51 0.80 -16.02
CA ASP A 42 32.40 0.18 -17.36
C ASP A 42 32.91 1.13 -18.47
N ALA A 43 33.19 2.40 -18.13
CA ALA A 43 33.77 3.43 -18.97
C ALA A 43 34.95 4.14 -18.25
N PRO A 44 35.85 4.85 -18.98
CA PRO A 44 36.95 5.60 -18.36
C PRO A 44 36.44 6.71 -17.41
N GLY A 45 37.00 6.75 -16.20
CA GLY A 45 36.65 7.73 -15.17
C GLY A 45 37.44 7.46 -13.88
N VAL A 46 37.15 8.21 -12.82
CA VAL A 46 37.81 8.03 -11.51
C VAL A 46 36.79 7.73 -10.42
N LEU A 47 36.87 6.55 -9.81
CA LEU A 47 36.12 6.23 -8.59
C LEU A 47 36.82 6.82 -7.37
N THR A 48 36.12 7.69 -6.65
CA THR A 48 36.58 8.24 -5.36
C THR A 48 35.57 7.90 -4.27
N VAL A 49 35.98 7.19 -3.21
CA VAL A 49 35.09 6.92 -2.07
C VAL A 49 35.00 8.17 -1.20
N ALA A 50 33.77 8.60 -0.93
CA ALA A 50 33.46 9.79 -0.13
C ALA A 50 33.05 9.42 1.31
N HIS A 51 32.39 8.27 1.49
CA HIS A 51 31.99 7.76 2.80
C HIS A 51 31.78 6.24 2.76
N THR A 52 32.03 5.57 3.89
CA THR A 52 31.69 4.16 4.13
C THR A 52 31.13 3.99 5.54
N THR A 53 30.29 2.98 5.75
CA THR A 53 30.01 2.44 7.08
C THR A 53 31.34 2.11 7.80
N PRO A 54 31.47 2.38 9.12
CA PRO A 54 32.65 2.00 9.89
C PRO A 54 33.01 0.52 9.75
N GLY A 55 34.30 0.19 9.83
CA GLY A 55 34.81 -1.18 9.67
C GLY A 55 35.01 -1.64 8.23
N VAL A 56 34.26 -1.09 7.26
CA VAL A 56 34.45 -1.40 5.82
C VAL A 56 35.83 -0.92 5.37
N ARG A 57 36.66 -1.82 4.83
CA ARG A 57 37.97 -1.47 4.25
C ARG A 57 37.86 -1.28 2.74
N VAL A 58 38.52 -0.25 2.23
CA VAL A 58 38.59 0.08 0.80
C VAL A 58 40.05 0.01 0.35
N ASP A 59 40.34 -0.90 -0.59
CA ASP A 59 41.63 -0.97 -1.28
C ASP A 59 41.43 -0.43 -2.72
N ARG A 60 42.08 0.68 -3.09
CA ARG A 60 42.07 1.19 -4.47
C ARG A 60 42.96 0.30 -5.35
N LEU A 61 42.40 -0.27 -6.41
CA LEU A 61 43.12 -1.15 -7.33
C LEU A 61 43.78 -0.35 -8.47
N ASP A 62 43.04 0.61 -9.02
CA ASP A 62 43.49 1.69 -9.89
C ASP A 62 42.45 2.82 -9.85
N ASP A 63 42.48 3.75 -10.81
CA ASP A 63 41.57 4.89 -10.84
C ASP A 63 40.11 4.51 -11.14
N ALA A 64 39.88 3.44 -11.92
CA ALA A 64 38.55 2.99 -12.33
C ALA A 64 38.04 1.79 -11.50
N ARG A 65 38.83 1.26 -10.55
CA ARG A 65 38.53 0.02 -9.82
C ARG A 65 38.85 0.08 -8.31
N LEU A 66 37.89 -0.35 -7.51
CA LEU A 66 37.97 -0.47 -6.06
C LEU A 66 37.74 -1.93 -5.63
N ALA A 67 38.42 -2.37 -4.57
CA ALA A 67 38.01 -3.51 -3.76
C ALA A 67 37.43 -3.01 -2.42
N LEU A 68 36.26 -3.51 -2.07
CA LEU A 68 35.51 -3.23 -0.86
C LEU A 68 35.47 -4.50 -0.02
N ILE A 69 35.76 -4.38 1.27
CA ILE A 69 35.85 -5.50 2.21
C ILE A 69 34.94 -5.19 3.38
N VAL A 70 33.82 -5.91 3.43
CA VAL A 70 32.75 -5.75 4.44
C VAL A 70 32.96 -6.82 5.50
N PRO A 71 33.38 -6.46 6.74
CA PRO A 71 33.46 -7.42 7.83
C PRO A 71 32.06 -7.83 8.31
N ASP A 72 31.99 -8.98 8.95
CA ASP A 72 30.76 -9.50 9.60
C ASP A 72 30.33 -8.67 10.82
N GLY A 73 29.02 -8.67 11.11
CA GLY A 73 28.41 -7.88 12.17
C GLY A 73 28.17 -6.41 11.80
N VAL A 74 28.08 -6.10 10.49
CA VAL A 74 27.79 -4.77 9.95
C VAL A 74 26.38 -4.71 9.33
N GLY A 75 25.78 -5.85 9.01
CA GLY A 75 24.53 -5.95 8.27
C GLY A 75 24.69 -5.38 6.86
N PHE A 76 24.00 -4.27 6.58
CA PHE A 76 24.05 -3.60 5.27
C PHE A 76 25.05 -2.43 5.24
N ALA A 77 26.30 -2.75 4.89
CA ALA A 77 27.35 -1.77 4.65
C ALA A 77 26.97 -0.81 3.51
N THR A 78 26.96 0.49 3.81
CA THR A 78 26.76 1.55 2.82
C THR A 78 28.11 2.12 2.37
N VAL A 79 28.32 2.20 1.06
CA VAL A 79 29.49 2.85 0.43
C VAL A 79 28.99 3.93 -0.51
N ARG A 80 29.36 5.18 -0.23
CA ARG A 80 29.09 6.33 -1.11
C ARG A 80 30.36 6.69 -1.86
N PHE A 81 30.33 6.57 -3.17
CA PHE A 81 31.40 6.98 -4.06
C PHE A 81 30.98 8.17 -4.93
N CYS A 82 31.98 8.81 -5.52
CA CYS A 82 31.87 9.93 -6.43
C CYS A 82 32.55 9.56 -7.76
N VAL A 83 31.89 9.91 -8.86
CA VAL A 83 32.36 9.83 -10.24
C VAL A 83 31.97 11.14 -10.92
N ASP A 84 32.95 11.89 -11.42
CA ASP A 84 32.76 13.17 -12.12
C ASP A 84 31.77 14.10 -11.38
N ASP A 85 32.09 14.38 -10.11
CA ASP A 85 31.32 15.17 -9.11
C ASP A 85 29.89 14.65 -8.78
N THR A 86 29.43 13.58 -9.44
CA THR A 86 28.17 12.90 -9.15
C THR A 86 28.38 11.83 -8.06
N TYR A 87 27.51 11.82 -7.04
CA TYR A 87 27.55 10.82 -5.97
C TYR A 87 26.50 9.73 -6.17
N SER A 88 26.91 8.46 -5.98
CA SER A 88 25.98 7.32 -5.92
C SER A 88 26.23 6.51 -4.63
N ARG A 89 25.20 5.80 -4.18
CA ARG A 89 25.18 4.98 -2.96
C ARG A 89 25.05 3.52 -3.37
N LEU A 90 26.03 2.70 -2.98
CA LEU A 90 25.98 1.24 -3.05
C LEU A 90 25.72 0.69 -1.65
N VAL A 91 24.86 -0.32 -1.54
CA VAL A 91 24.58 -1.06 -0.31
C VAL A 91 25.02 -2.50 -0.50
N LEU A 92 25.70 -3.07 0.48
CA LEU A 92 26.35 -4.38 0.42
C LEU A 92 26.08 -5.14 1.72
N PRO A 93 25.51 -6.35 1.68
CA PRO A 93 25.42 -7.16 2.89
C PRO A 93 26.79 -7.70 3.32
N ASP A 94 26.90 -8.00 4.61
CA ASP A 94 28.02 -8.73 5.21
C ASP A 94 27.87 -10.27 5.04
N PRO A 95 28.80 -11.10 5.57
CA PRO A 95 28.71 -12.56 5.52
C PRO A 95 27.38 -13.11 6.00
N THR A 96 26.96 -12.74 7.22
CA THR A 96 25.75 -13.24 7.90
C THR A 96 24.47 -12.80 7.22
N VAL A 97 24.20 -11.49 7.14
CA VAL A 97 22.91 -10.97 6.64
C VAL A 97 22.72 -11.32 5.16
N GLY A 98 23.79 -11.30 4.37
CA GLY A 98 23.73 -11.69 2.97
C GLY A 98 23.75 -13.19 2.72
N ALA A 99 23.82 -14.03 3.75
CA ALA A 99 23.51 -15.46 3.67
C ALA A 99 22.05 -15.66 4.06
N ALA A 100 21.63 -15.03 5.17
CA ALA A 100 20.25 -15.00 5.61
C ALA A 100 19.27 -14.49 4.52
N CYS A 101 19.64 -13.50 3.69
CA CYS A 101 18.82 -13.08 2.54
C CYS A 101 18.59 -14.18 1.48
N THR A 102 19.50 -15.14 1.34
CA THR A 102 19.36 -16.28 0.42
C THR A 102 18.66 -17.46 1.07
N ASP A 103 18.92 -17.72 2.35
CA ASP A 103 18.28 -18.80 3.10
C ASP A 103 16.79 -18.47 3.38
N ALA A 104 16.48 -17.21 3.71
CA ALA A 104 15.10 -16.72 3.84
C ALA A 104 14.35 -16.65 2.51
N ALA A 105 15.01 -16.32 1.39
CA ALA A 105 14.41 -16.47 0.05
C ALA A 105 14.10 -17.94 -0.30
N GLY A 106 14.66 -18.90 0.45
CA GLY A 106 14.33 -20.32 0.39
C GLY A 106 13.31 -20.79 1.44
N GLY A 107 12.67 -19.89 2.19
CA GLY A 107 11.65 -20.21 3.20
C GLY A 107 12.16 -20.37 4.64
N ASP A 108 13.39 -19.94 4.98
CA ASP A 108 13.90 -19.99 6.36
C ASP A 108 13.47 -18.74 7.17
N GLU A 109 12.46 -18.90 8.03
CA GLU A 109 11.95 -17.87 8.96
C GLU A 109 12.98 -17.39 10.00
N THR A 110 13.94 -18.25 10.38
CA THR A 110 15.01 -17.88 11.33
C THR A 110 16.01 -16.97 10.63
N ALA A 111 16.34 -17.27 9.37
CA ALA A 111 17.10 -16.36 8.51
C ALA A 111 16.31 -15.07 8.22
N ALA A 112 14.99 -15.14 8.04
CA ALA A 112 14.14 -13.98 7.80
C ALA A 112 14.25 -12.96 8.96
N ASN A 113 14.15 -13.42 10.21
CA ASN A 113 14.34 -12.56 11.37
C ASN A 113 15.73 -11.90 11.43
N VAL A 114 16.80 -12.59 11.00
CA VAL A 114 18.15 -11.99 10.87
C VAL A 114 18.22 -10.89 9.80
N VAL A 115 17.40 -10.98 8.75
CA VAL A 115 17.28 -9.90 7.74
C VAL A 115 16.46 -8.72 8.29
N ILE A 116 15.40 -8.97 9.08
CA ILE A 116 14.57 -7.93 9.72
C ILE A 116 15.40 -7.09 10.67
N ASP A 117 16.16 -7.71 11.58
CA ASP A 117 17.06 -7.02 12.53
C ASP A 117 18.14 -6.16 11.81
N ALA A 118 18.45 -6.47 10.55
CA ALA A 118 19.43 -5.77 9.74
C ALA A 118 18.86 -4.58 8.93
N VAL A 119 17.54 -4.45 8.78
CA VAL A 119 16.89 -3.35 8.03
C VAL A 119 16.11 -2.40 8.92
N HIS A 120 15.88 -1.17 8.43
CA HIS A 120 15.02 -0.20 9.12
C HIS A 120 13.53 -0.34 8.76
N ALA A 121 13.24 -1.02 7.65
CA ALA A 121 11.90 -1.23 7.08
C ALA A 121 11.99 -2.42 6.09
N ALA A 122 11.00 -3.31 6.10
CA ALA A 122 10.93 -4.45 5.18
C ALA A 122 10.61 -3.98 3.75
N SER A 123 9.73 -2.98 3.61
CA SER A 123 9.40 -2.28 2.36
C SER A 123 10.62 -1.69 1.63
N ALA A 124 11.73 -1.45 2.32
CA ALA A 124 12.98 -0.96 1.72
C ALA A 124 13.83 -2.07 1.05
N LEU A 125 13.53 -3.35 1.29
CA LEU A 125 14.38 -4.47 0.86
C LEU A 125 14.61 -4.55 -0.64
N PRO A 126 13.63 -4.37 -1.55
CA PRO A 126 13.89 -4.42 -3.00
C PRO A 126 14.94 -3.40 -3.47
N SER A 127 15.08 -2.25 -2.79
CA SER A 127 16.14 -1.26 -3.07
C SER A 127 17.52 -1.66 -2.53
N VAL A 128 17.59 -2.66 -1.65
CA VAL A 128 18.79 -3.12 -0.95
C VAL A 128 19.29 -4.47 -1.47
N VAL A 129 18.38 -5.44 -1.72
CA VAL A 129 18.70 -6.82 -2.12
C VAL A 129 18.50 -7.09 -3.61
N GLY A 130 17.58 -6.36 -4.26
CA GLY A 130 17.29 -6.49 -5.69
C GLY A 130 18.47 -6.28 -6.66
N PRO A 131 19.61 -5.66 -6.28
CA PRO A 131 20.82 -5.70 -7.11
C PRO A 131 21.46 -7.10 -7.18
N PHE A 132 21.19 -8.01 -6.24
CA PHE A 132 21.82 -9.34 -6.18
C PHE A 132 20.85 -10.52 -6.01
N LEU A 133 19.56 -10.25 -5.83
CA LEU A 133 18.44 -11.20 -5.93
C LEU A 133 17.61 -10.88 -7.18
N GLY A 134 16.98 -11.88 -7.80
CA GLY A 134 16.00 -11.67 -8.86
C GLY A 134 14.69 -11.04 -8.36
N VAL A 135 13.73 -10.80 -9.26
CA VAL A 135 12.35 -10.43 -8.87
C VAL A 135 11.78 -11.56 -8.01
N ASP A 136 11.77 -12.77 -8.56
CA ASP A 136 11.28 -14.00 -7.94
C ASP A 136 11.93 -14.24 -6.55
N ASP A 137 13.27 -14.20 -6.46
CA ASP A 137 14.02 -14.34 -5.19
C ASP A 137 13.67 -13.23 -4.17
N THR A 138 13.40 -12.01 -4.64
CA THR A 138 13.03 -10.87 -3.76
C THR A 138 11.60 -10.99 -3.25
N LEU A 139 10.70 -11.58 -4.05
CA LEU A 139 9.32 -11.86 -3.66
C LEU A 139 9.26 -12.98 -2.61
N SER A 140 9.92 -14.12 -2.83
CA SER A 140 9.99 -15.20 -1.84
C SER A 140 10.68 -14.78 -0.54
N LEU A 141 11.64 -13.85 -0.61
CA LEU A 141 12.20 -13.21 0.58
C LEU A 141 11.14 -12.35 1.30
N LEU A 142 10.39 -11.48 0.60
CA LEU A 142 9.35 -10.66 1.22
C LEU A 142 8.26 -11.51 1.87
N ASP A 143 7.73 -12.50 1.17
CA ASP A 143 6.73 -13.46 1.64
C ASP A 143 7.15 -14.14 2.96
N THR A 144 8.38 -14.67 3.00
CA THR A 144 8.94 -15.32 4.19
C THR A 144 9.14 -14.33 5.35
N LEU A 145 9.43 -13.06 5.06
CA LEU A 145 9.58 -12.01 6.08
C LEU A 145 8.23 -11.54 6.64
N THR A 146 7.21 -11.41 5.79
CA THR A 146 5.86 -10.97 6.20
C THR A 146 5.14 -12.08 6.96
N SER A 147 5.37 -13.33 6.58
CA SER A 147 4.93 -14.51 7.35
C SER A 147 5.63 -14.59 8.71
N ALA A 148 6.97 -14.50 8.75
CA ALA A 148 7.74 -14.63 9.99
C ALA A 148 7.61 -13.44 10.97
N ASN A 149 6.99 -12.33 10.57
CA ASN A 149 6.96 -11.12 11.39
C ASN A 149 5.84 -10.11 11.02
N GLU A 150 4.86 -9.97 11.92
CA GLU A 150 3.77 -8.99 11.84
C GLU A 150 4.24 -7.55 11.53
N THR A 151 5.36 -7.09 12.10
CA THR A 151 5.87 -5.72 11.87
C THR A 151 6.54 -5.56 10.50
N ALA A 152 7.05 -6.63 9.90
CA ALA A 152 7.43 -6.61 8.48
C ALA A 152 6.19 -6.60 7.59
N SER A 153 5.17 -7.38 7.95
CA SER A 153 3.86 -7.43 7.28
C SER A 153 3.16 -6.07 7.23
N ASP A 154 2.95 -5.42 8.38
CA ASP A 154 2.47 -4.04 8.55
C ASP A 154 3.20 -3.06 7.61
N ASP A 155 4.53 -3.18 7.52
CA ASP A 155 5.41 -2.24 6.82
C ASP A 155 5.38 -2.45 5.30
N VAL A 156 5.25 -3.69 4.81
CA VAL A 156 5.10 -3.96 3.38
C VAL A 156 3.66 -3.67 2.94
N HIS A 157 2.62 -4.09 3.69
CA HIS A 157 1.22 -3.74 3.43
C HIS A 157 1.04 -2.23 3.28
N ALA A 158 1.56 -1.44 4.22
CA ALA A 158 1.46 0.02 4.23
C ALA A 158 2.22 0.72 3.09
N HIS A 159 3.14 0.03 2.41
CA HIS A 159 4.01 0.60 1.38
C HIS A 159 4.01 -0.20 0.06
N ARG A 160 3.08 -1.13 -0.16
CA ARG A 160 3.03 -2.00 -1.36
C ARG A 160 3.10 -1.23 -2.69
N PHE A 161 2.33 -0.14 -2.81
CA PHE A 161 2.39 0.78 -3.96
C PHE A 161 3.67 1.65 -3.98
N ASP A 162 4.10 2.17 -2.82
CA ASP A 162 5.35 2.95 -2.69
C ASP A 162 6.58 2.13 -3.14
N LEU A 163 6.57 0.81 -2.88
CA LEU A 163 7.60 -0.16 -3.23
C LEU A 163 7.66 -0.38 -4.75
N VAL A 164 6.54 -0.67 -5.42
CA VAL A 164 6.50 -0.82 -6.88
C VAL A 164 6.91 0.49 -7.57
N ARG A 165 6.38 1.63 -7.10
CA ARG A 165 6.74 2.96 -7.63
C ARG A 165 8.22 3.27 -7.42
N ALA A 166 8.81 2.88 -6.29
CA ALA A 166 10.25 3.01 -6.06
C ALA A 166 11.08 2.09 -6.96
N ALA A 167 10.66 0.83 -7.16
CA ALA A 167 11.37 -0.13 -8.01
C ALA A 167 11.37 0.29 -9.50
N ILE A 168 10.28 0.90 -10.00
CA ILE A 168 10.24 1.48 -11.35
C ILE A 168 11.17 2.70 -11.47
N LEU A 169 11.23 3.57 -10.45
CA LEU A 169 12.01 4.82 -10.50
C LEU A 169 13.50 4.63 -10.16
N ALA A 170 13.91 3.51 -9.56
CA ALA A 170 15.25 3.32 -9.03
C ALA A 170 16.21 2.68 -10.05
N PRO A 171 17.21 3.41 -10.60
CA PRO A 171 18.25 2.82 -11.45
C PRO A 171 19.26 1.96 -10.66
N ASN A 172 19.05 1.79 -9.36
CA ASN A 172 19.83 0.98 -8.42
C ASN A 172 18.88 0.37 -7.40
N GLY A 173 18.70 -0.95 -7.44
CA GLY A 173 17.69 -1.67 -6.67
C GLY A 173 17.29 -2.93 -7.42
N LEU A 174 16.04 -3.35 -7.27
CA LEU A 174 15.46 -4.43 -8.07
C LEU A 174 15.36 -4.03 -9.54
N ALA A 175 15.94 -4.85 -10.43
CA ALA A 175 15.97 -4.55 -11.85
C ALA A 175 14.64 -4.90 -12.55
N LEU A 176 13.89 -3.87 -12.95
CA LEU A 176 12.67 -3.99 -13.77
C LEU A 176 12.95 -3.47 -15.21
N PRO A 177 13.55 -4.29 -16.09
CA PRO A 177 13.97 -3.84 -17.43
C PRO A 177 12.83 -3.67 -18.45
N ASP A 178 11.66 -4.23 -18.16
CA ASP A 178 10.52 -4.30 -19.08
C ASP A 178 9.18 -4.43 -18.33
N ALA A 179 8.08 -4.18 -19.04
CA ALA A 179 6.71 -4.33 -18.56
C ALA A 179 6.45 -5.71 -17.93
N ALA A 180 6.99 -6.79 -18.49
CA ALA A 180 6.79 -8.14 -17.95
C ALA A 180 7.48 -8.32 -16.58
N ALA A 181 8.58 -7.63 -16.31
CA ALA A 181 9.21 -7.59 -14.98
C ALA A 181 8.37 -6.81 -13.97
N VAL A 182 7.73 -5.72 -14.38
CA VAL A 182 6.76 -4.99 -13.55
C VAL A 182 5.53 -5.86 -13.26
N GLU A 183 4.99 -6.55 -14.27
CA GLU A 183 3.87 -7.48 -14.10
C GLU A 183 4.21 -8.65 -13.15
N ARG A 184 5.42 -9.22 -13.24
CA ARG A 184 5.88 -10.25 -12.28
C ARG A 184 6.02 -9.71 -10.86
N LEU A 185 6.57 -8.50 -10.68
CA LEU A 185 6.68 -7.88 -9.36
C LEU A 185 5.29 -7.62 -8.75
N VAL A 186 4.33 -7.12 -9.54
CA VAL A 186 2.99 -6.85 -9.03
C VAL A 186 2.24 -8.13 -8.70
N ALA A 187 2.17 -9.09 -9.63
CA ALA A 187 1.47 -10.36 -9.40
C ALA A 187 2.05 -11.12 -8.20
N GLY A 188 3.38 -11.19 -8.07
CA GLY A 188 4.02 -11.86 -6.94
C GLY A 188 3.98 -11.10 -5.61
N LEU A 189 3.51 -9.85 -5.59
CA LEU A 189 3.14 -9.14 -4.36
C LEU A 189 1.64 -9.35 -4.03
N ASP A 190 0.78 -9.46 -5.05
CA ASP A 190 -0.64 -9.83 -4.93
C ASP A 190 -0.80 -11.28 -4.43
N ASP A 191 0.09 -12.19 -4.84
CA ASP A 191 0.21 -13.58 -4.37
C ASP A 191 0.60 -13.68 -2.87
N ILE A 192 1.09 -12.61 -2.24
CA ILE A 192 1.45 -12.60 -0.81
C ILE A 192 0.19 -12.24 0.00
N ASP A 193 -0.51 -13.28 0.46
CA ASP A 193 -1.65 -13.22 1.40
C ASP A 193 -1.46 -12.15 2.49
N ALA A 194 -0.23 -12.06 2.99
CA ALA A 194 0.15 -11.25 4.13
C ALA A 194 0.17 -9.72 3.88
N ILE A 195 0.13 -9.23 2.63
CA ILE A 195 0.24 -7.78 2.36
C ILE A 195 -0.98 -7.16 1.68
N GLY A 196 -1.94 -7.97 1.27
CA GLY A 196 -3.22 -7.54 0.71
C GLY A 196 -3.14 -6.95 -0.71
N ASP A 197 -4.31 -6.94 -1.35
CA ASP A 197 -4.55 -6.82 -2.78
C ASP A 197 -3.75 -5.69 -3.47
N LEU A 198 -3.21 -6.01 -4.66
CA LEU A 198 -2.35 -5.15 -5.48
C LEU A 198 -2.53 -5.43 -6.99
N THR A 199 -3.49 -4.76 -7.64
CA THR A 199 -3.64 -4.91 -9.11
C THR A 199 -2.56 -4.15 -9.91
N LEU A 200 -2.25 -4.64 -11.11
CA LEU A 200 -1.36 -3.96 -12.06
C LEU A 200 -1.83 -2.54 -12.40
N LEU A 201 -3.14 -2.33 -12.55
CA LEU A 201 -3.66 -1.04 -12.97
C LEU A 201 -3.63 0.00 -11.84
N ASP A 202 -3.75 -0.45 -10.59
CA ASP A 202 -3.64 0.44 -9.43
C ASP A 202 -2.17 0.69 -9.07
N ALA A 203 -1.28 -0.28 -9.30
CA ALA A 203 0.17 -0.09 -9.22
C ALA A 203 0.68 0.93 -10.26
N LEU A 204 0.23 0.83 -11.52
CA LEU A 204 0.53 1.84 -12.55
C LEU A 204 -0.22 3.17 -12.28
N GLY A 205 -1.40 3.11 -11.67
CA GLY A 205 -2.20 4.28 -11.28
C GLY A 205 -1.54 5.11 -10.18
N ASP A 206 -1.09 4.46 -9.11
CA ASP A 206 -0.27 5.06 -8.05
C ASP A 206 1.06 5.56 -8.59
N PHE A 207 1.70 4.82 -9.50
CA PHE A 207 2.92 5.28 -10.18
C PHE A 207 2.70 6.63 -10.87
N VAL A 208 1.59 6.79 -11.62
CA VAL A 208 1.25 8.07 -12.28
C VAL A 208 0.88 9.15 -11.27
N ALA A 209 0.08 8.83 -10.25
CA ALA A 209 -0.32 9.78 -9.22
C ALA A 209 0.87 10.29 -8.39
N GLY A 210 1.74 9.39 -7.94
CA GLY A 210 2.93 9.67 -7.13
C GLY A 210 4.22 9.97 -7.91
N HIS A 211 4.16 10.14 -9.23
CA HIS A 211 5.34 10.44 -10.05
C HIS A 211 5.93 11.82 -9.67
N PRO A 212 7.27 11.95 -9.51
CA PRO A 212 7.90 13.23 -9.13
C PRO A 212 7.89 14.30 -10.25
N THR A 213 7.32 13.99 -11.40
CA THR A 213 7.29 14.84 -12.61
C THR A 213 6.06 14.43 -13.44
N PRO A 214 4.83 14.87 -13.07
CA PRO A 214 3.57 14.35 -13.59
C PRO A 214 3.44 14.29 -15.12
N GLU A 215 4.04 15.26 -15.81
CA GLU A 215 4.05 15.36 -17.27
C GLU A 215 4.86 14.25 -17.95
N ARG A 216 5.80 13.61 -17.23
CA ARG A 216 6.64 12.50 -17.74
C ARG A 216 6.19 11.12 -17.30
N ALA A 217 5.17 11.01 -16.43
CA ALA A 217 4.76 9.73 -15.87
C ALA A 217 4.32 8.72 -16.94
N LEU A 218 3.53 9.18 -17.92
CA LEU A 218 3.03 8.32 -19.00
C LEU A 218 4.12 7.98 -20.02
N ASP A 219 5.16 8.81 -20.16
CA ASP A 219 6.34 8.50 -20.96
C ASP A 219 7.09 7.33 -20.30
N THR A 220 7.32 7.37 -18.98
CA THR A 220 8.02 6.28 -18.27
C THR A 220 7.26 4.94 -18.31
N VAL A 221 5.92 4.96 -18.24
CA VAL A 221 5.10 3.75 -18.48
C VAL A 221 5.30 3.21 -19.92
N THR A 222 5.45 4.11 -20.90
CA THR A 222 5.70 3.74 -22.31
C THR A 222 7.14 3.24 -22.53
N ASP A 223 8.14 3.85 -21.87
CA ASP A 223 9.56 3.46 -21.95
C ASP A 223 9.83 2.06 -21.36
N LEU A 224 9.02 1.62 -20.38
CA LEU A 224 8.99 0.24 -19.89
C LEU A 224 8.45 -0.77 -20.91
N GLY A 225 7.83 -0.30 -21.99
CA GLY A 225 7.25 -1.14 -23.05
C GLY A 225 5.80 -1.56 -22.82
N PHE A 226 5.06 -0.93 -21.90
CA PHE A 226 3.61 -1.14 -21.83
C PHE A 226 2.91 -0.53 -23.05
N ASP A 227 2.05 -1.30 -23.71
CA ASP A 227 1.17 -0.77 -24.75
C ASP A 227 0.09 0.12 -24.11
N ARG A 228 0.25 1.42 -24.33
CA ARG A 228 -0.68 2.45 -23.90
C ARG A 228 -2.11 2.20 -24.39
N ASP A 229 -2.30 1.79 -25.65
CA ASP A 229 -3.62 1.60 -26.21
C ASP A 229 -4.34 0.39 -25.57
N ALA A 230 -3.58 -0.67 -25.26
CA ALA A 230 -4.06 -1.80 -24.49
C ALA A 230 -4.44 -1.40 -23.05
N LEU A 231 -3.58 -0.68 -22.33
CA LEU A 231 -3.91 -0.18 -20.98
C LEU A 231 -5.17 0.71 -20.98
N GLU A 232 -5.30 1.62 -21.95
CA GLU A 232 -6.48 2.48 -22.10
C GLU A 232 -7.78 1.76 -22.54
N THR A 233 -7.75 0.44 -22.79
CA THR A 233 -8.95 -0.36 -23.12
C THR A 233 -9.22 -1.50 -22.14
N ARG A 234 -8.25 -1.82 -21.28
CA ARG A 234 -8.34 -2.87 -20.26
C ARG A 234 -9.28 -2.47 -19.11
N ASP A 235 -9.95 -3.47 -18.53
CA ASP A 235 -10.76 -3.43 -17.30
C ASP A 235 -11.71 -2.20 -17.24
N ASP A 236 -12.69 -2.20 -18.15
CA ASP A 236 -13.65 -1.11 -18.38
C ASP A 236 -12.99 0.28 -18.54
N ALA A 237 -11.83 0.32 -19.21
CA ALA A 237 -11.01 1.51 -19.45
C ALA A 237 -10.56 2.25 -18.16
N TRP A 238 -10.31 1.52 -17.07
CA TRP A 238 -9.83 2.07 -15.79
C TRP A 238 -8.63 3.01 -15.98
N PHE A 239 -7.58 2.54 -16.67
CA PHE A 239 -6.36 3.33 -16.86
C PHE A 239 -6.54 4.54 -17.80
N HIS A 240 -7.57 4.55 -18.65
CA HIS A 240 -7.93 5.74 -19.43
C HIS A 240 -8.42 6.88 -18.50
N ALA A 241 -9.15 6.57 -17.42
CA ALA A 241 -9.53 7.57 -16.42
C ALA A 241 -8.30 8.17 -15.70
N VAL A 242 -7.31 7.33 -15.32
CA VAL A 242 -6.02 7.78 -14.76
C VAL A 242 -5.29 8.72 -15.71
N ILE A 243 -5.27 8.37 -17.00
CA ILE A 243 -4.66 9.15 -18.07
C ILE A 243 -5.33 10.52 -18.26
N LEU A 244 -6.66 10.57 -18.22
CA LEU A 244 -7.41 11.83 -18.29
C LEU A 244 -7.21 12.67 -17.01
N ALA A 245 -7.18 12.05 -15.82
CA ALA A 245 -6.90 12.73 -14.57
C ALA A 245 -5.51 13.38 -14.56
N ASN A 246 -4.48 12.68 -15.05
CA ASN A 246 -3.15 13.26 -15.19
C ASN A 246 -3.12 14.40 -16.22
N ALA A 247 -3.91 14.32 -17.29
CA ALA A 247 -4.04 15.42 -18.26
C ALA A 247 -4.73 16.66 -17.65
N VAL A 248 -5.74 16.49 -16.79
CA VAL A 248 -6.35 17.59 -16.02
C VAL A 248 -5.30 18.25 -15.10
N ARG A 249 -4.55 17.45 -14.33
CA ARG A 249 -3.51 17.93 -13.41
C ARG A 249 -2.43 18.73 -14.14
N VAL A 250 -1.78 18.14 -15.14
CA VAL A 250 -0.70 18.78 -15.91
C VAL A 250 -1.20 20.01 -16.68
N GLY A 251 -2.42 19.96 -17.25
CA GLY A 251 -3.04 21.10 -17.93
C GLY A 251 -3.35 22.27 -17.00
N GLY A 252 -3.75 22.01 -15.75
CA GLY A 252 -3.97 23.02 -14.71
C GLY A 252 -2.67 23.61 -14.15
N GLU A 253 -1.62 22.82 -13.98
CA GLU A 253 -0.31 23.31 -13.53
C GLU A 253 0.33 24.27 -14.54
N ALA A 254 0.25 23.94 -15.84
CA ALA A 254 0.82 24.75 -16.91
C ALA A 254 0.20 26.17 -16.99
N SER A 255 -1.09 26.31 -16.74
CA SER A 255 -1.77 27.62 -16.72
C SER A 255 -1.41 28.49 -15.50
N HIS A 256 -0.89 27.91 -14.42
CA HIS A 256 -0.45 28.65 -13.23
C HIS A 256 0.98 29.21 -13.30
N ALA A 257 1.87 28.63 -14.11
CA ALA A 257 3.30 28.96 -14.12
C ALA A 257 3.65 30.30 -14.81
N GLU A 258 3.28 30.48 -16.09
CA GLU A 258 3.84 31.56 -16.93
C GLU A 258 2.86 32.61 -17.49
N GLN A 259 1.53 32.38 -17.49
CA GLN A 259 0.58 33.24 -18.23
C GLN A 259 -0.52 33.92 -17.39
N ARG A 260 -0.15 34.72 -16.39
CA ARG A 260 -1.09 35.50 -15.53
C ARG A 260 -1.97 36.55 -16.24
N GLN A 261 -2.05 36.61 -17.58
CA GLN A 261 -2.74 37.70 -18.30
C GLN A 261 -3.50 37.34 -19.60
N VAL A 262 -3.51 36.09 -20.10
CA VAL A 262 -4.19 35.77 -21.38
C VAL A 262 -4.97 34.45 -21.38
N ALA A 263 -4.48 33.38 -20.74
CA ALA A 263 -5.24 32.15 -20.54
C ALA A 263 -6.04 32.22 -19.22
N GLY A 264 -7.25 31.67 -19.22
CA GLY A 264 -8.07 31.50 -18.01
C GLY A 264 -7.69 30.25 -17.20
N PRO A 265 -8.41 29.95 -16.10
CA PRO A 265 -8.19 28.76 -15.26
C PRO A 265 -8.61 27.43 -15.94
N ASP A 266 -8.85 27.44 -17.26
CA ASP A 266 -9.74 26.52 -17.97
C ASP A 266 -9.00 25.33 -18.62
N GLY A 267 -7.66 25.29 -18.51
CA GLY A 267 -6.79 24.45 -19.35
C GLY A 267 -6.83 22.94 -19.07
N GLY A 268 -7.15 22.52 -17.84
CA GLY A 268 -7.15 21.10 -17.47
C GLY A 268 -8.21 20.27 -18.20
N LEU A 269 -9.44 20.80 -18.31
CA LEU A 269 -10.53 20.11 -19.01
C LEU A 269 -10.27 20.02 -20.52
N ASP A 270 -9.73 21.08 -21.14
CA ASP A 270 -9.41 21.07 -22.56
C ASP A 270 -8.23 20.13 -22.89
N ALA A 271 -7.20 20.08 -22.03
CA ALA A 271 -6.10 19.11 -22.17
C ALA A 271 -6.58 17.65 -22.06
N ALA A 272 -7.48 17.35 -21.12
CA ALA A 272 -8.11 16.03 -21.02
C ALA A 272 -9.02 15.73 -22.21
N ARG A 273 -9.74 16.74 -22.74
CA ARG A 273 -10.59 16.58 -23.93
C ARG A 273 -9.76 16.25 -25.17
N ASP A 274 -8.70 17.00 -25.43
CA ASP A 274 -7.77 16.76 -26.53
C ASP A 274 -7.16 15.35 -26.42
N ARG A 275 -6.82 14.91 -25.20
CA ARG A 275 -6.32 13.54 -24.95
C ARG A 275 -7.33 12.44 -25.29
N ALA A 276 -8.63 12.74 -25.25
CA ALA A 276 -9.72 11.82 -25.55
C ALA A 276 -10.18 11.86 -27.03
N VAL A 277 -9.73 12.81 -27.85
CA VAL A 277 -10.15 12.93 -29.27
C VAL A 277 -9.84 11.68 -30.08
N ASP A 278 -8.68 11.04 -29.86
CA ASP A 278 -8.29 9.80 -30.55
C ASP A 278 -9.20 8.60 -30.19
N ARG A 279 -10.01 8.72 -29.12
CA ARG A 279 -10.99 7.72 -28.67
C ARG A 279 -12.44 8.16 -28.89
N ALA A 280 -12.69 9.27 -29.59
CA ALA A 280 -14.04 9.73 -29.91
C ALA A 280 -14.79 8.73 -30.80
N SER A 281 -16.08 8.51 -30.53
CA SER A 281 -16.91 7.60 -31.34
C SER A 281 -18.33 8.14 -31.59
N ASP A 282 -18.85 7.87 -32.79
CA ASP A 282 -20.24 8.10 -33.18
C ASP A 282 -21.19 7.08 -32.53
N ALA A 283 -21.15 6.96 -31.19
CA ALA A 283 -22.03 6.08 -30.44
C ALA A 283 -23.50 6.51 -30.69
N PRO A 284 -24.36 5.65 -31.28
CA PRO A 284 -25.65 6.10 -31.83
C PRO A 284 -26.71 6.59 -30.83
N ASP A 285 -26.42 6.61 -29.52
CA ASP A 285 -27.42 6.82 -28.47
C ASP A 285 -26.81 7.41 -27.18
N TYR A 286 -26.14 8.54 -27.30
CA TYR A 286 -25.43 9.22 -26.20
C TYR A 286 -26.28 9.40 -24.93
N GLU A 287 -27.50 9.94 -25.06
CA GLU A 287 -28.33 10.21 -23.88
C GLU A 287 -28.74 8.91 -23.18
N ARG A 288 -29.09 7.81 -23.89
CA ARG A 288 -29.40 6.53 -23.23
C ARG A 288 -28.20 5.95 -22.47
N VAL A 289 -26.98 6.09 -22.98
CA VAL A 289 -25.78 5.58 -22.28
C VAL A 289 -25.47 6.42 -21.05
N LYS A 290 -25.65 7.75 -21.13
CA LYS A 290 -25.57 8.69 -20.01
C LYS A 290 -26.66 8.44 -18.94
N ASP A 291 -27.91 8.25 -19.36
CA ASP A 291 -29.03 7.90 -18.47
C ASP A 291 -28.77 6.55 -17.79
N ALA A 292 -28.24 5.56 -18.52
CA ALA A 292 -27.85 4.28 -17.94
C ALA A 292 -26.69 4.40 -16.93
N ALA A 293 -25.73 5.32 -17.16
CA ALA A 293 -24.66 5.58 -16.20
C ALA A 293 -25.14 6.33 -14.94
N ALA A 294 -26.07 7.27 -15.09
CA ALA A 294 -26.70 7.96 -13.96
C ALA A 294 -27.57 7.04 -13.09
N ASN A 295 -28.15 5.98 -13.69
CA ASN A 295 -28.97 4.99 -12.99
C ASN A 295 -28.23 3.67 -12.69
N ALA A 296 -26.91 3.60 -12.91
CA ALA A 296 -26.12 2.41 -12.61
C ALA A 296 -26.00 2.18 -11.09
N ASP A 297 -25.94 0.91 -10.68
CA ASP A 297 -25.67 0.53 -9.29
C ASP A 297 -24.32 1.08 -8.82
N TYR A 298 -24.18 1.35 -7.52
CA TYR A 298 -23.04 2.08 -6.93
C TYR A 298 -21.67 1.54 -7.40
N TRP A 299 -21.48 0.22 -7.33
CA TRP A 299 -20.25 -0.47 -7.75
C TRP A 299 -19.99 -0.42 -9.26
N ASP A 300 -21.02 -0.46 -10.10
CA ASP A 300 -20.92 -0.37 -11.57
C ASP A 300 -20.74 1.07 -12.08
N ARG A 301 -21.05 2.07 -11.24
CA ARG A 301 -21.24 3.47 -11.66
C ARG A 301 -19.98 4.09 -12.27
N GLY A 302 -18.80 3.79 -11.73
CA GLY A 302 -17.52 4.23 -12.31
C GLY A 302 -17.32 3.70 -13.72
N ALA A 303 -17.46 2.39 -13.92
CA ALA A 303 -17.38 1.75 -15.24
C ALA A 303 -18.46 2.27 -16.19
N ALA A 304 -19.68 2.47 -15.71
CA ALA A 304 -20.79 3.00 -16.49
C ALA A 304 -20.49 4.41 -17.03
N TRP A 305 -19.97 5.33 -16.21
CA TRP A 305 -19.57 6.67 -16.67
C TRP A 305 -18.34 6.66 -17.58
N ARG A 306 -17.33 5.81 -17.32
CA ARG A 306 -16.19 5.65 -18.24
C ARG A 306 -16.63 5.22 -19.65
N ARG A 307 -17.66 4.37 -19.75
CA ARG A 307 -18.27 3.96 -21.03
C ARG A 307 -19.02 5.10 -21.77
N VAL A 308 -19.35 6.22 -21.11
CA VAL A 308 -19.95 7.41 -21.76
C VAL A 308 -18.87 8.30 -22.43
N LEU A 309 -17.64 8.32 -21.91
CA LEU A 309 -16.57 9.25 -22.35
C LEU A 309 -16.37 9.31 -23.87
N PRO A 310 -16.22 8.19 -24.62
CA PRO A 310 -16.02 8.21 -26.08
C PRO A 310 -17.09 8.98 -26.87
N ALA A 311 -18.33 8.98 -26.38
CA ALA A 311 -19.46 9.65 -27.00
C ALA A 311 -19.62 11.12 -26.55
N ALA A 312 -19.05 11.46 -25.39
CA ALA A 312 -19.07 12.80 -24.80
C ALA A 312 -18.06 13.74 -25.47
N VAL A 313 -16.92 13.24 -25.97
CA VAL A 313 -15.87 14.07 -26.61
C VAL A 313 -16.41 14.92 -27.76
N ALA A 314 -17.38 14.40 -28.52
CA ALA A 314 -18.02 15.08 -29.65
C ALA A 314 -19.10 16.12 -29.25
N ARG A 315 -19.39 16.29 -27.95
CA ARG A 315 -20.44 17.18 -27.42
C ARG A 315 -19.92 18.59 -27.12
N SER A 316 -20.62 19.36 -26.31
CA SER A 316 -20.12 20.66 -25.82
C SER A 316 -18.99 20.44 -24.80
N ARG A 317 -18.17 21.47 -24.54
CA ARG A 317 -17.11 21.41 -23.51
C ARG A 317 -17.70 21.11 -22.13
N HIS A 318 -18.82 21.75 -21.78
CA HIS A 318 -19.56 21.53 -20.53
C HIS A 318 -20.13 20.10 -20.42
N GLU A 319 -20.67 19.56 -21.52
CA GLU A 319 -21.23 18.19 -21.55
C GLU A 319 -20.11 17.14 -21.40
N PHE A 320 -18.97 17.34 -22.06
CA PHE A 320 -17.77 16.50 -21.85
C PHE A 320 -17.26 16.61 -20.41
N GLY A 321 -17.19 17.82 -19.85
CA GLY A 321 -16.81 18.04 -18.46
C GLY A 321 -17.75 17.36 -17.45
N TYR A 322 -19.07 17.42 -17.68
CA TYR A 322 -20.06 16.74 -16.84
C TYR A 322 -19.84 15.22 -16.81
N VAL A 323 -19.62 14.61 -17.98
CA VAL A 323 -19.30 13.17 -18.08
C VAL A 323 -17.95 12.87 -17.44
N LEU A 324 -16.92 13.70 -17.66
CA LEU A 324 -15.59 13.49 -17.11
C LEU A 324 -15.55 13.63 -15.57
N ALA A 325 -16.21 14.63 -15.00
CA ALA A 325 -16.32 14.79 -13.55
C ALA A 325 -16.98 13.56 -12.89
N ASN A 326 -18.07 13.05 -13.47
CA ASN A 326 -18.70 11.81 -13.01
C ASN A 326 -17.80 10.58 -13.20
N ALA A 327 -17.20 10.42 -14.38
CA ALA A 327 -16.33 9.28 -14.67
C ALA A 327 -15.11 9.22 -13.75
N LEU A 328 -14.51 10.36 -13.42
CA LEU A 328 -13.39 10.44 -12.49
C LEU A 328 -13.84 10.20 -11.04
N TYR A 329 -14.88 10.89 -10.57
CA TYR A 329 -15.38 10.75 -9.19
C TYR A 329 -15.85 9.32 -8.90
N TRP A 330 -16.74 8.75 -9.72
CA TRP A 330 -17.26 7.39 -9.51
C TRP A 330 -16.24 6.29 -9.83
N THR A 331 -15.10 6.62 -10.46
CA THR A 331 -13.95 5.70 -10.52
C THR A 331 -13.21 5.71 -9.18
N GLY A 332 -12.87 6.88 -8.64
CA GLY A 332 -12.21 7.01 -7.33
C GLY A 332 -13.03 6.44 -6.17
N GLU A 333 -14.32 6.74 -6.11
CA GLU A 333 -15.27 6.28 -5.07
C GLU A 333 -15.39 4.74 -4.97
N VAL A 334 -15.14 4.02 -6.07
CA VAL A 334 -15.31 2.56 -6.17
C VAL A 334 -13.99 1.80 -5.98
N ALA A 335 -12.84 2.39 -6.31
CA ALA A 335 -11.57 1.85 -5.82
C ALA A 335 -11.45 2.12 -4.32
N ARG A 336 -11.16 1.06 -3.56
CA ARG A 336 -10.81 1.13 -2.14
C ARG A 336 -9.52 0.34 -1.91
N THR A 337 -8.51 0.74 -2.68
CA THR A 337 -7.25 0.02 -2.91
C THR A 337 -6.10 0.52 -2.03
N ASP A 338 -6.28 1.65 -1.34
CA ASP A 338 -5.22 2.44 -0.67
C ASP A 338 -4.17 3.04 -1.63
N ALA A 339 -4.41 3.05 -2.95
CA ALA A 339 -3.51 3.63 -3.93
C ALA A 339 -3.72 5.14 -4.09
N ARG A 340 -2.66 5.92 -4.39
CA ARG A 340 -2.77 7.36 -4.70
C ARG A 340 -3.57 7.65 -5.98
N VAL A 341 -3.93 6.62 -6.75
CA VAL A 341 -4.78 6.77 -7.93
C VAL A 341 -6.14 7.39 -7.58
N GLU A 342 -6.70 7.04 -6.42
CA GLU A 342 -7.96 7.58 -5.90
C GLU A 342 -7.83 9.10 -5.65
N GLU A 343 -6.74 9.54 -5.00
CA GLU A 343 -6.45 10.97 -4.79
C GLU A 343 -6.34 11.74 -6.10
N LEU A 344 -5.68 11.18 -7.13
CA LEU A 344 -5.54 11.79 -8.46
C LEU A 344 -6.89 11.89 -9.19
N LEU A 345 -7.70 10.83 -9.14
CA LEU A 345 -9.03 10.78 -9.75
C LEU A 345 -9.96 11.82 -9.10
N HIS A 346 -9.99 11.88 -7.77
CA HIS A 346 -10.79 12.85 -7.03
C HIS A 346 -10.28 14.30 -7.20
N GLU A 347 -8.97 14.52 -7.25
CA GLU A 347 -8.39 15.85 -7.55
C GLU A 347 -8.82 16.37 -8.93
N ALA A 348 -8.69 15.54 -9.96
CA ALA A 348 -9.10 15.89 -11.31
C ALA A 348 -10.63 16.04 -11.44
N ALA A 349 -11.42 15.20 -10.75
CA ALA A 349 -12.88 15.34 -10.68
C ALA A 349 -13.28 16.69 -10.07
N ALA A 350 -12.65 17.10 -8.95
CA ALA A 350 -12.92 18.39 -8.31
C ALA A 350 -12.56 19.59 -9.20
N VAL A 351 -11.44 19.51 -9.95
CA VAL A 351 -11.03 20.56 -10.89
C VAL A 351 -12.04 20.68 -12.05
N VAL A 352 -12.44 19.56 -12.66
CA VAL A 352 -13.42 19.58 -13.77
C VAL A 352 -14.81 20.00 -13.29
N ALA A 353 -15.24 19.56 -12.10
CA ALA A 353 -16.53 19.95 -11.52
C ALA A 353 -16.59 21.46 -11.22
N ALA A 354 -15.51 22.05 -10.70
CA ALA A 354 -15.43 23.49 -10.44
C ALA A 354 -15.47 24.32 -11.74
N ASP A 355 -14.81 23.87 -12.81
CA ASP A 355 -14.80 24.52 -14.13
C ASP A 355 -16.21 24.61 -14.77
N ILE A 356 -17.03 23.57 -14.59
CA ILE A 356 -18.39 23.51 -15.15
C ILE A 356 -19.50 23.99 -14.21
N GLY A 357 -19.21 24.22 -12.92
CA GLY A 357 -20.20 24.58 -11.90
C GLY A 357 -21.06 23.42 -11.41
N LEU A 358 -20.45 22.27 -11.14
CA LEU A 358 -21.09 21.05 -10.63
C LEU A 358 -20.76 20.84 -9.14
N ASP A 359 -21.28 21.75 -8.30
CA ASP A 359 -20.96 21.89 -6.87
C ASP A 359 -20.98 20.57 -6.08
N TRP A 360 -21.92 19.66 -6.37
CA TRP A 360 -22.02 18.35 -5.71
C TRP A 360 -20.77 17.49 -5.91
N ILE A 361 -20.27 17.37 -7.14
CA ILE A 361 -19.02 16.63 -7.40
C ILE A 361 -17.80 17.42 -6.91
N GLU A 362 -17.80 18.76 -6.96
CA GLU A 362 -16.71 19.54 -6.36
C GLU A 362 -16.61 19.28 -4.85
N GLY A 363 -17.74 19.25 -4.14
CA GLY A 363 -17.80 18.95 -2.71
C GLY A 363 -17.34 17.55 -2.40
N HIS A 364 -18.02 16.53 -2.95
CA HIS A 364 -17.69 15.12 -2.68
C HIS A 364 -16.27 14.77 -3.11
N ALA A 365 -15.80 15.17 -4.29
CA ALA A 365 -14.45 14.81 -4.72
C ALA A 365 -13.36 15.49 -3.89
N ARG A 366 -13.54 16.74 -3.42
CA ARG A 366 -12.59 17.34 -2.45
C ARG A 366 -12.57 16.59 -1.12
N TYR A 367 -13.73 16.15 -0.64
CA TYR A 367 -13.91 15.47 0.63
C TYR A 367 -13.36 14.05 0.60
N GLU A 368 -13.67 13.28 -0.44
CA GLU A 368 -13.17 11.92 -0.62
C GLU A 368 -11.66 11.89 -0.87
N ARG A 369 -11.09 12.84 -1.63
CA ARG A 369 -9.63 12.97 -1.77
C ARG A 369 -8.91 13.01 -0.42
N GLU A 370 -9.46 13.73 0.55
CA GLU A 370 -8.90 13.78 1.90
C GLU A 370 -9.23 12.50 2.71
N ARG A 371 -10.40 11.86 2.53
CA ARG A 371 -10.70 10.56 3.16
C ARG A 371 -9.77 9.45 2.67
N VAL A 372 -9.58 9.27 1.36
CA VAL A 372 -8.69 8.23 0.82
C VAL A 372 -7.22 8.48 1.18
N ALA A 373 -6.76 9.73 1.17
CA ALA A 373 -5.42 10.09 1.66
C ALA A 373 -5.26 9.80 3.16
N GLY A 374 -6.33 10.01 3.94
CA GLY A 374 -6.43 9.63 5.35
C GLY A 374 -6.35 8.12 5.56
N HIS A 375 -7.11 7.35 4.79
CA HIS A 375 -7.14 5.89 4.82
C HIS A 375 -5.80 5.28 4.41
N ARG A 376 -5.17 5.71 3.31
CA ARG A 376 -3.81 5.31 2.90
C ARG A 376 -2.74 5.64 3.97
N HIS A 377 -2.99 6.60 4.86
CA HIS A 377 -2.10 6.94 5.97
C HIS A 377 -2.53 6.39 7.34
N ARG A 378 -3.59 5.57 7.42
CA ARG A 378 -4.15 5.06 8.69
C ARG A 378 -3.26 4.05 9.42
N SER A 379 -2.21 3.54 8.76
CA SER A 379 -1.30 2.52 9.27
C SER A 379 -0.26 3.05 10.25
N ALA A 380 0.15 2.16 11.17
CA ALA A 380 1.32 2.10 12.06
C ALA A 380 2.22 3.35 12.27
N ARG A 381 2.68 3.98 11.20
CA ARG A 381 3.74 5.02 11.19
C ARG A 381 3.28 6.38 10.66
N ASN A 382 2.03 6.52 10.19
CA ASN A 382 1.52 7.73 9.52
C ASN A 382 0.28 8.37 10.20
N HIS A 383 -0.13 7.91 11.39
CA HIS A 383 -1.38 8.35 12.06
C HIS A 383 -1.58 9.88 12.11
N ASP A 384 -0.53 10.67 12.37
CA ASP A 384 -0.63 12.15 12.39
C ASP A 384 -1.03 12.75 11.03
N ARG A 385 -0.60 12.14 9.91
CA ARG A 385 -1.01 12.53 8.56
C ARG A 385 -2.46 12.16 8.31
N ALA A 386 -2.87 10.95 8.68
CA ALA A 386 -4.26 10.53 8.56
C ALA A 386 -5.21 11.42 9.36
N ILE A 387 -4.87 11.74 10.61
CA ILE A 387 -5.62 12.67 11.46
C ILE A 387 -5.67 14.09 10.86
N ALA A 388 -4.62 14.53 10.17
CA ALA A 388 -4.63 15.82 9.47
C ALA A 388 -5.55 15.81 8.24
N HIS A 389 -5.55 14.74 7.45
CA HIS A 389 -6.44 14.56 6.31
C HIS A 389 -7.92 14.44 6.71
N PHE A 390 -8.26 13.63 7.72
CA PHE A 390 -9.65 13.56 8.20
C PHE A 390 -10.16 14.90 8.76
N ARG A 391 -9.30 15.72 9.37
CA ARG A 391 -9.64 17.11 9.74
C ARG A 391 -9.86 18.03 8.54
N ALA A 392 -9.20 17.77 7.41
CA ALA A 392 -9.43 18.52 6.17
C ALA A 392 -10.77 18.12 5.51
N ALA A 393 -11.14 16.84 5.55
CA ALA A 393 -12.46 16.36 5.15
C ALA A 393 -13.58 16.94 6.04
N GLU A 394 -13.42 16.88 7.37
CA GLU A 394 -14.29 17.52 8.37
C GLU A 394 -14.49 19.03 8.08
N ALA A 395 -13.41 19.77 7.81
CA ALA A 395 -13.49 21.20 7.49
C ALA A 395 -14.20 21.52 6.15
N LEU A 396 -14.40 20.54 5.26
CA LEU A 396 -15.17 20.75 4.03
C LEU A 396 -16.69 20.70 4.28
N THR A 397 -17.16 20.08 5.36
CA THR A 397 -18.59 20.06 5.70
C THR A 397 -19.07 21.40 6.28
N GLU A 398 -18.16 22.28 6.71
CA GLU A 398 -18.48 23.69 6.98
C GLU A 398 -18.81 24.49 5.70
N ARG A 399 -18.37 24.00 4.53
CA ARG A 399 -18.53 24.67 3.22
C ARG A 399 -19.64 24.07 2.36
N TYR A 400 -19.92 22.77 2.51
CA TYR A 400 -20.91 22.04 1.72
C TYR A 400 -21.90 21.33 2.64
N ASP A 401 -23.16 21.74 2.57
CA ASP A 401 -24.26 21.28 3.45
C ASP A 401 -24.79 19.88 3.13
N PHE A 402 -24.34 19.29 2.02
CA PHE A 402 -24.64 17.93 1.59
C PHE A 402 -23.55 16.90 1.97
N LEU A 403 -22.51 17.28 2.73
CA LEU A 403 -21.44 16.37 3.17
C LEU A 403 -21.64 15.89 4.61
N ASP A 404 -21.37 14.60 4.83
CA ASP A 404 -21.48 13.93 6.13
C ASP A 404 -20.32 14.28 7.08
N ALA A 405 -20.59 15.01 8.16
CA ALA A 405 -19.56 15.33 9.17
C ALA A 405 -19.11 14.11 10.01
N TRP A 406 -19.97 13.09 10.15
CA TRP A 406 -19.74 11.96 11.07
C TRP A 406 -18.63 11.01 10.61
N ASP A 407 -18.46 10.81 9.30
CA ASP A 407 -17.52 9.82 8.76
C ASP A 407 -16.03 10.18 8.98
N PRO A 408 -15.55 11.40 8.64
CA PRO A 408 -14.18 11.79 8.96
C PRO A 408 -13.95 11.87 10.48
N ILE A 409 -14.97 12.21 11.27
CA ILE A 409 -14.88 12.24 12.74
C ILE A 409 -14.69 10.81 13.30
N TYR A 410 -15.48 9.85 12.82
CA TYR A 410 -15.34 8.42 13.14
C TYR A 410 -13.96 7.88 12.73
N SER A 411 -13.53 8.10 11.49
CA SER A 411 -12.24 7.65 10.99
C SER A 411 -11.07 8.26 11.77
N ARG A 412 -11.16 9.54 12.12
CA ARG A 412 -10.21 10.27 13.00
C ARG A 412 -10.14 9.67 14.41
N VAL A 413 -11.27 9.27 14.99
CA VAL A 413 -11.34 8.64 16.32
C VAL A 413 -10.64 7.27 16.32
N VAL A 414 -10.94 6.41 15.33
CA VAL A 414 -10.32 5.08 15.19
C VAL A 414 -8.79 5.19 15.05
N VAL A 415 -8.31 6.04 14.13
CA VAL A 415 -6.87 6.23 13.92
C VAL A 415 -6.17 6.82 15.15
N ARG A 416 -6.82 7.74 15.87
CA ARG A 416 -6.26 8.33 17.08
C ARG A 416 -6.21 7.35 18.25
N SER A 417 -7.23 6.50 18.42
CA SER A 417 -7.21 5.37 19.35
C SER A 417 -6.05 4.43 19.06
N ASN A 418 -5.85 4.04 17.79
CA ASN A 418 -4.72 3.19 17.39
C ASN A 418 -3.37 3.88 17.60
N ALA A 419 -3.25 5.20 17.39
CA ALA A 419 -2.05 5.97 17.69
C ALA A 419 -1.70 5.96 19.20
N HIS A 420 -2.67 6.21 20.08
CA HIS A 420 -2.48 6.14 21.53
C HIS A 420 -2.14 4.72 21.99
N SER A 421 -2.84 3.70 21.48
CA SER A 421 -2.58 2.29 21.79
C SER A 421 -1.19 1.84 21.33
N ARG A 422 -0.71 2.27 20.15
CA ARG A 422 0.65 1.95 19.65
C ARG A 422 1.75 2.66 20.45
N ALA A 423 1.43 3.76 21.13
CA ALA A 423 2.34 4.42 22.08
C ALA A 423 2.33 3.77 23.49
N GLY A 424 1.51 2.74 23.73
CA GLY A 424 1.31 2.13 25.04
C GLY A 424 0.35 2.89 25.97
N ASP A 425 -0.27 3.98 25.47
CA ASP A 425 -1.22 4.80 26.22
C ASP A 425 -2.65 4.33 25.95
N HIS A 426 -2.94 3.10 26.39
CA HIS A 426 -4.26 2.49 26.21
C HIS A 426 -5.36 3.25 26.98
N ALA A 427 -5.00 4.03 28.02
CA ALA A 427 -5.92 4.90 28.73
C ALA A 427 -6.39 6.08 27.85
N ALA A 428 -5.47 6.82 27.23
CA ALA A 428 -5.83 7.86 26.27
C ALA A 428 -6.53 7.31 25.01
N ALA A 429 -6.31 6.04 24.66
CA ALA A 429 -7.07 5.36 23.62
C ALA A 429 -8.54 5.14 24.02
N VAL A 430 -8.81 4.70 25.26
CA VAL A 430 -10.18 4.60 25.80
C VAL A 430 -10.85 5.97 25.90
N ASP A 431 -10.16 6.98 26.45
CA ASP A 431 -10.69 8.35 26.53
C ASP A 431 -11.04 8.93 25.14
N THR A 432 -10.23 8.61 24.12
CA THR A 432 -10.49 8.99 22.72
C THR A 432 -11.74 8.31 22.15
N LEU A 433 -11.99 7.05 22.51
CA LEU A 433 -13.16 6.29 22.05
C LEU A 433 -14.45 6.69 22.77
N ASP A 434 -14.39 7.01 24.07
CA ASP A 434 -15.54 7.54 24.81
C ASP A 434 -15.94 8.93 24.30
N ALA A 435 -14.97 9.85 24.14
CA ALA A 435 -15.25 11.15 23.53
C ALA A 435 -15.74 11.03 22.08
N GLY A 436 -15.22 10.06 21.32
CA GLY A 436 -15.65 9.79 19.95
C GLY A 436 -17.07 9.22 19.84
N LEU A 437 -17.54 8.48 20.85
CA LEU A 437 -18.93 8.01 20.92
C LEU A 437 -19.89 9.19 21.21
N ASP A 438 -19.52 10.08 22.13
CA ASP A 438 -20.29 11.30 22.41
C ASP A 438 -20.34 12.26 21.20
N ASP A 439 -19.21 12.45 20.50
CA ASP A 439 -19.11 13.25 19.27
C ASP A 439 -20.03 12.70 18.16
N ILE A 440 -20.12 11.36 18.00
CA ILE A 440 -20.91 10.72 16.94
C ILE A 440 -22.41 10.71 17.25
N ASP A 441 -22.83 10.48 18.50
CA ASP A 441 -24.26 10.51 18.87
C ASP A 441 -24.85 11.93 18.66
N ALA A 442 -24.05 12.97 18.91
CA ALA A 442 -24.41 14.37 18.67
C ALA A 442 -24.61 14.73 17.18
N LEU A 443 -24.17 13.90 16.24
CA LEU A 443 -24.29 14.12 14.78
C LEU A 443 -25.47 13.37 14.14
N ASP A 444 -26.24 12.60 14.92
CA ASP A 444 -27.45 11.89 14.50
C ASP A 444 -27.31 11.05 13.19
N PRO A 445 -26.22 10.29 12.96
CA PRO A 445 -25.94 9.64 11.67
C PRO A 445 -27.01 8.60 11.28
N PRO A 446 -27.12 8.23 9.98
CA PRO A 446 -28.11 7.28 9.48
C PRO A 446 -28.17 6.01 10.32
N ALA A 447 -29.38 5.53 10.64
CA ALA A 447 -29.60 4.54 11.70
C ALA A 447 -28.72 3.28 11.58
N HIS A 448 -28.58 2.74 10.36
CA HIS A 448 -27.71 1.59 10.08
C HIS A 448 -26.22 1.91 10.35
N ARG A 449 -25.72 3.07 9.90
CA ARG A 449 -24.35 3.53 10.20
C ARG A 449 -24.11 3.75 11.68
N ARG A 450 -25.10 4.30 12.39
CA ARG A 450 -25.01 4.54 13.84
C ARG A 450 -24.79 3.23 14.59
N GLU A 451 -25.47 2.16 14.21
CA GLU A 451 -25.29 0.83 14.79
C GLU A 451 -23.88 0.28 14.49
N THR A 452 -23.44 0.29 13.22
CA THR A 452 -22.10 -0.16 12.81
C THR A 452 -20.98 0.58 13.56
N ILE A 453 -21.03 1.92 13.58
CA ILE A 453 -20.03 2.78 14.21
C ILE A 453 -20.01 2.56 15.73
N THR A 454 -21.20 2.55 16.36
CA THR A 454 -21.32 2.41 17.82
C THR A 454 -20.76 1.07 18.29
N ASN A 455 -21.06 -0.02 17.57
CA ASN A 455 -20.53 -1.34 17.89
C ASN A 455 -19.02 -1.42 17.61
N HIS A 456 -18.52 -0.92 16.48
CA HIS A 456 -17.08 -0.91 16.19
C HIS A 456 -16.27 -0.14 17.25
N LEU A 457 -16.68 1.08 17.60
CA LEU A 457 -16.01 1.89 18.61
C LEU A 457 -16.08 1.25 20.01
N ARG A 458 -17.20 0.62 20.36
CA ARG A 458 -17.33 -0.12 21.64
C ARG A 458 -16.50 -1.41 21.66
N GLY A 459 -16.43 -2.16 20.56
CA GLY A 459 -15.56 -3.32 20.41
C GLY A 459 -14.10 -2.95 20.60
N GLN A 460 -13.63 -1.92 19.90
CA GLN A 460 -12.25 -1.44 20.05
C GLN A 460 -11.98 -0.91 21.47
N ARG A 461 -12.94 -0.22 22.08
CA ARG A 461 -12.85 0.25 23.48
C ARG A 461 -12.70 -0.92 24.45
N ARG A 462 -13.41 -2.02 24.22
CA ARG A 462 -13.28 -3.26 25.00
C ARG A 462 -11.91 -3.90 24.79
N GLU A 463 -11.35 -3.92 23.58
CA GLU A 463 -9.96 -4.34 23.36
C GLU A 463 -8.94 -3.50 24.13
N ARG A 464 -9.08 -2.16 24.13
CA ARG A 464 -8.15 -1.28 24.87
C ARG A 464 -8.30 -1.45 26.39
N LEU A 465 -9.51 -1.69 26.89
CA LEU A 465 -9.74 -2.04 28.30
C LEU A 465 -9.19 -3.42 28.67
N ALA A 466 -9.26 -4.43 27.80
CA ALA A 466 -8.66 -5.74 28.06
C ALA A 466 -7.12 -5.70 28.22
N ILE A 467 -6.46 -4.67 27.68
CA ILE A 467 -5.03 -4.40 27.86
C ILE A 467 -4.75 -3.59 29.15
N LEU A 468 -5.75 -2.88 29.69
CA LEU A 468 -5.68 -2.14 30.95
C LEU A 468 -6.10 -2.96 32.18
N ALA A 469 -6.90 -4.01 31.97
CA ALA A 469 -7.15 -5.05 32.96
C ALA A 469 -5.80 -5.62 33.43
N ARG A 470 -5.66 -5.81 34.74
CA ARG A 470 -4.34 -6.07 35.33
C ARG A 470 -3.92 -7.53 35.17
N ASP A 471 -2.60 -7.75 35.21
CA ASP A 471 -1.98 -9.07 35.32
C ASP A 471 -2.50 -9.91 36.52
N ASP A 472 -3.15 -9.29 37.52
CA ASP A 472 -3.77 -9.95 38.68
C ASP A 472 -5.30 -10.15 38.61
N ASP A 473 -5.97 -9.81 37.49
CA ASP A 473 -7.39 -10.07 37.24
C ASP A 473 -7.67 -10.58 35.81
N PRO A 474 -7.43 -11.88 35.53
CA PRO A 474 -7.68 -12.47 34.21
C PRO A 474 -9.18 -12.58 33.88
N ASP A 475 -10.07 -12.61 34.88
CA ASP A 475 -11.52 -12.63 34.68
C ASP A 475 -12.00 -11.27 34.11
N GLU A 476 -11.48 -10.14 34.59
CA GLU A 476 -11.72 -8.81 34.01
C GLU A 476 -11.20 -8.72 32.56
N ARG A 477 -9.97 -9.22 32.30
CA ARG A 477 -9.37 -9.26 30.95
C ARG A 477 -10.23 -10.10 29.99
N ARG A 478 -10.72 -11.28 30.41
CA ARG A 478 -11.59 -12.13 29.61
C ARG A 478 -12.95 -11.47 29.34
N ALA A 479 -13.62 -10.98 30.38
CA ALA A 479 -14.93 -10.34 30.27
C ALA A 479 -14.91 -9.08 29.39
N HIS A 480 -13.75 -8.45 29.20
CA HIS A 480 -13.56 -7.40 28.20
C HIS A 480 -13.35 -7.92 26.78
N LEU A 481 -12.62 -9.02 26.57
CA LEU A 481 -12.52 -9.66 25.26
C LEU A 481 -13.86 -10.25 24.80
N ASP A 482 -14.58 -10.99 25.65
CA ASP A 482 -15.93 -11.49 25.35
C ASP A 482 -16.87 -10.35 24.92
N ALA A 483 -16.84 -9.21 25.63
CA ALA A 483 -17.63 -8.04 25.27
C ALA A 483 -17.13 -7.31 24.01
N ALA A 484 -15.87 -7.47 23.60
CA ALA A 484 -15.39 -7.00 22.30
C ALA A 484 -15.91 -7.90 21.17
N ARG A 485 -15.88 -9.22 21.38
CA ARG A 485 -16.42 -10.26 20.48
C ARG A 485 -17.89 -10.01 20.16
N ASP A 486 -18.71 -9.84 21.19
CA ASP A 486 -20.15 -9.55 21.05
C ASP A 486 -20.41 -8.29 20.20
N HIS A 487 -19.62 -7.23 20.39
CA HIS A 487 -19.75 -6.00 19.60
C HIS A 487 -19.33 -6.17 18.13
N TYR A 488 -18.29 -6.96 17.83
CA TYR A 488 -17.88 -7.21 16.45
C TYR A 488 -18.79 -8.21 15.73
N ALA A 489 -19.28 -9.23 16.43
CA ALA A 489 -20.25 -10.19 15.90
C ALA A 489 -21.60 -9.53 15.58
N ALA A 490 -22.02 -8.53 16.36
CA ALA A 490 -23.24 -7.74 16.11
C ALA A 490 -23.19 -6.87 14.82
N ILE A 491 -22.05 -6.83 14.13
CA ILE A 491 -21.84 -6.08 12.87
C ILE A 491 -21.12 -6.90 11.80
N GLU A 492 -21.06 -8.23 11.96
CA GLU A 492 -20.47 -9.17 10.99
C GLU A 492 -18.98 -8.87 10.66
N PHE A 493 -18.23 -8.34 11.64
CA PHE A 493 -16.79 -8.07 11.49
C PHE A 493 -15.97 -9.33 11.84
N ASP A 494 -16.15 -10.40 11.06
CA ASP A 494 -15.62 -11.74 11.35
C ASP A 494 -14.10 -11.74 11.62
N ARG A 495 -13.29 -11.04 10.80
CA ARG A 495 -11.84 -10.86 11.04
C ARG A 495 -11.51 -10.29 12.43
N SER A 496 -12.38 -9.44 12.97
CA SER A 496 -12.22 -8.90 14.33
C SER A 496 -12.76 -9.84 15.40
N VAL A 497 -13.76 -10.68 15.10
CA VAL A 497 -14.18 -11.79 15.97
C VAL A 497 -13.04 -12.82 16.07
N ASP A 498 -12.47 -13.28 14.96
CA ASP A 498 -11.34 -14.23 14.92
C ASP A 498 -10.09 -13.70 15.62
N ARG A 499 -9.81 -12.39 15.52
CA ARG A 499 -8.74 -11.71 16.27
C ARG A 499 -8.98 -11.74 17.78
N ILE A 500 -10.24 -11.66 18.23
CA ILE A 500 -10.60 -11.77 19.65
C ILE A 500 -10.55 -13.23 20.12
N ASP A 501 -11.04 -14.17 19.31
CA ASP A 501 -11.08 -15.59 19.67
C ASP A 501 -9.67 -16.17 19.80
N ARG A 502 -8.72 -15.73 18.97
CA ARG A 502 -7.28 -16.01 19.15
C ARG A 502 -6.70 -15.41 20.45
N LYS A 503 -7.15 -14.23 20.88
CA LYS A 503 -6.75 -13.61 22.16
C LYS A 503 -7.38 -14.28 23.37
N LEU A 504 -8.58 -14.88 23.22
CA LEU A 504 -9.25 -15.69 24.24
C LEU A 504 -8.59 -17.06 24.38
N ALA A 505 -8.27 -17.73 23.27
CA ALA A 505 -7.54 -19.00 23.28
C ALA A 505 -6.15 -18.86 23.96
N ALA A 506 -5.38 -17.83 23.61
CA ALA A 506 -4.08 -17.57 24.23
C ALA A 506 -4.16 -17.28 25.76
N LEU A 507 -5.33 -16.82 26.27
CA LEU A 507 -5.58 -16.67 27.70
C LEU A 507 -5.87 -18.00 28.41
N ASP A 508 -6.56 -18.91 27.72
CA ASP A 508 -6.81 -20.27 28.23
C ASP A 508 -5.49 -21.07 28.27
N ASP A 509 -4.65 -20.95 27.23
CA ASP A 509 -3.30 -21.52 27.22
C ASP A 509 -2.39 -20.92 28.32
N GLU A 510 -2.43 -19.59 28.54
CA GLU A 510 -1.71 -18.91 29.64
C GLU A 510 -2.14 -19.43 31.03
N ALA A 511 -3.37 -19.95 31.18
CA ALA A 511 -3.91 -20.46 32.44
C ALA A 511 -3.57 -21.95 32.68
N ASP A 512 -3.72 -22.82 31.67
CA ASP A 512 -3.42 -24.26 31.79
C ASP A 512 -1.92 -24.51 32.07
N ASP A 513 -1.02 -23.70 31.47
CA ASP A 513 0.43 -23.79 31.74
C ASP A 513 0.78 -23.27 33.16
N ALA A 514 -0.03 -22.38 33.74
CA ALA A 514 0.18 -21.87 35.10
C ALA A 514 -0.14 -22.91 36.18
N ASP A 515 -1.23 -23.68 36.02
CA ASP A 515 -1.58 -24.79 36.93
C ASP A 515 -0.56 -25.95 36.84
N ALA A 516 0.16 -26.09 35.72
CA ALA A 516 1.27 -27.04 35.59
C ALA A 516 2.60 -26.56 36.22
N ALA A 517 2.76 -25.27 36.53
CA ALA A 517 4.05 -24.65 36.84
C ALA A 517 4.46 -24.61 38.32
N ASP A 518 3.54 -24.86 39.28
CA ASP A 518 3.79 -24.62 40.72
C ASP A 518 4.90 -25.52 41.35
N GLU A 519 5.36 -26.57 40.65
CA GLU A 519 6.54 -27.35 41.07
C GLU A 519 7.91 -26.76 40.65
N ARG A 520 8.01 -25.81 39.69
CA ARG A 520 9.30 -25.43 39.06
C ARG A 520 9.56 -23.94 38.85
N ARG A 521 9.52 -23.20 39.94
CA ARG A 521 9.80 -21.76 39.98
C ARG A 521 11.31 -21.39 39.90
N ASP A 522 11.93 -21.47 38.72
CA ASP A 522 13.00 -20.53 38.29
C ASP A 522 13.50 -20.75 36.84
N SER A 523 12.97 -20.01 35.85
CA SER A 523 13.73 -19.44 34.70
C SER A 523 12.79 -18.66 33.76
N ARG A 524 13.32 -17.70 32.99
CA ARG A 524 12.54 -16.85 32.08
C ARG A 524 12.65 -17.26 30.60
N ALA A 525 11.52 -17.34 29.92
CA ALA A 525 11.36 -17.01 28.50
C ALA A 525 9.88 -16.62 28.26
N ARG A 526 9.62 -15.69 27.32
CA ARG A 526 8.28 -15.46 26.74
C ARG A 526 8.30 -15.96 25.29
N PRO A 527 7.45 -16.90 24.88
CA PRO A 527 7.17 -17.19 23.47
C PRO A 527 6.09 -16.23 22.90
N GLN A 528 5.92 -16.26 21.59
CA GLN A 528 4.78 -15.67 20.86
C GLN A 528 3.77 -16.77 20.52
N PRO A 529 2.46 -16.47 20.40
CA PRO A 529 1.49 -17.33 19.73
C PRO A 529 1.17 -16.80 18.33
N VAL A 530 1.29 -17.66 17.31
CA VAL A 530 0.84 -17.40 15.92
C VAL A 530 0.55 -18.75 15.24
N ALA A 531 -0.56 -18.85 14.46
CA ALA A 531 -1.17 -20.11 13.98
C ALA A 531 -2.24 -19.89 12.85
N PRO A 532 -2.69 -20.92 12.08
CA PRO A 532 -2.97 -20.80 10.63
C PRO A 532 -4.45 -20.85 10.13
N PRO A 533 -4.71 -20.58 8.82
CA PRO A 533 -6.06 -20.31 8.25
C PRO A 533 -6.63 -21.38 7.25
N ARG A 534 -7.74 -21.00 6.57
CA ARG A 534 -8.48 -21.61 5.41
C ARG A 534 -9.49 -22.74 5.74
N GLU A 535 -10.62 -22.96 5.05
CA GLU A 535 -11.18 -22.57 3.71
C GLU A 535 -12.77 -22.70 3.78
N ASP A 536 -13.71 -22.34 2.89
CA ASP A 536 -13.83 -21.92 1.45
C ASP A 536 -15.26 -21.29 1.19
N TYR A 537 -15.55 -20.71 0.01
CA TYR A 537 -16.84 -20.29 -0.62
C TYR A 537 -17.57 -18.96 -0.29
N GLY A 538 -18.24 -18.42 -1.33
CA GLY A 538 -19.43 -17.53 -1.29
C GLY A 538 -20.38 -17.82 -2.47
N PRO A 539 -21.67 -17.36 -2.47
CA PRO A 539 -22.18 -16.65 -3.68
C PRO A 539 -23.40 -15.68 -3.55
N ALA A 540 -23.44 -14.67 -4.43
CA ALA A 540 -24.60 -14.19 -5.22
C ALA A 540 -25.91 -13.60 -4.60
N LEU A 541 -25.88 -12.31 -4.24
CA LEU A 541 -26.48 -11.21 -5.03
C LEU A 541 -27.87 -11.43 -5.70
N SER A 542 -28.94 -11.81 -4.96
CA SER A 542 -30.30 -11.93 -5.56
C SER A 542 -31.52 -11.37 -4.79
N ASP A 543 -31.36 -10.84 -3.56
CA ASP A 543 -32.47 -10.47 -2.67
C ASP A 543 -32.90 -8.97 -2.73
N ILE A 544 -33.29 -8.56 -3.93
CA ILE A 544 -33.95 -7.31 -4.40
C ILE A 544 -35.35 -7.10 -3.76
N PRO A 545 -36.05 -5.90 -3.67
CA PRO A 545 -35.75 -4.47 -3.96
C PRO A 545 -36.01 -3.51 -2.73
N ASP A 546 -35.80 -2.16 -2.74
CA ASP A 546 -36.60 -1.12 -3.42
C ASP A 546 -35.99 0.30 -3.32
N LEU A 547 -36.21 1.14 -4.34
CA LEU A 547 -35.55 2.45 -4.53
C LEU A 547 -36.17 3.61 -3.71
N HIS A 548 -35.33 4.37 -2.99
CA HIS A 548 -35.60 5.81 -2.76
C HIS A 548 -34.37 6.70 -2.46
N ASP A 549 -33.25 6.17 -1.95
CA ASP A 549 -32.12 6.98 -1.43
C ASP A 549 -31.02 7.30 -2.46
N SER A 550 -31.41 7.58 -3.71
CA SER A 550 -30.55 7.48 -4.90
C SER A 550 -29.45 8.55 -5.10
N LEU A 551 -29.16 9.40 -4.11
CA LEU A 551 -28.18 10.49 -4.22
C LEU A 551 -27.20 10.67 -3.04
N THR A 552 -27.36 9.98 -1.90
CA THR A 552 -26.53 10.21 -0.69
C THR A 552 -26.20 8.94 0.10
N ALA A 553 -26.43 7.75 -0.44
CA ALA A 553 -26.20 6.50 0.28
C ALA A 553 -24.72 6.11 0.29
N THR A 554 -24.01 6.37 1.40
CA THR A 554 -22.69 5.76 1.66
C THR A 554 -22.89 4.28 2.04
N ASP A 555 -22.20 3.39 1.33
CA ASP A 555 -22.39 1.93 1.36
C ASP A 555 -22.38 1.33 2.80
N PRO A 556 -23.41 0.54 3.20
CA PRO A 556 -23.56 0.07 4.58
C PRO A 556 -22.43 -0.84 5.08
N THR A 557 -21.70 -1.55 4.20
CA THR A 557 -20.53 -2.37 4.61
C THR A 557 -19.21 -1.61 4.52
N ALA A 558 -19.23 -0.32 4.13
CA ALA A 558 -18.04 0.54 4.09
C ALA A 558 -17.50 0.84 5.49
N VAL A 559 -16.65 -0.06 5.99
CA VAL A 559 -15.49 0.27 6.81
C VAL A 559 -14.25 0.28 5.91
N GLY A 560 -13.54 1.40 5.87
CA GLY A 560 -12.23 1.49 5.21
C GLY A 560 -11.16 0.71 5.99
N SER A 561 -11.10 -0.60 5.77
CA SER A 561 -10.37 -1.67 6.49
C SER A 561 -10.50 -1.62 8.03
N ALA A 562 -11.25 -2.56 8.60
CA ALA A 562 -11.27 -2.77 10.05
C ALA A 562 -9.92 -3.35 10.54
N ASP A 563 -9.11 -2.48 11.16
CA ASP A 563 -7.73 -2.67 11.66
C ASP A 563 -6.66 -3.07 10.59
N PRO A 564 -5.71 -2.17 10.27
CA PRO A 564 -4.46 -2.50 9.58
C PRO A 564 -3.37 -2.74 10.64
N GLY A 565 -3.48 -3.90 11.29
CA GLY A 565 -2.58 -4.42 12.32
C GLY A 565 -3.05 -5.82 12.73
N VAL A 566 -2.11 -6.75 12.89
CA VAL A 566 -2.31 -8.21 12.85
C VAL A 566 -2.78 -8.70 11.47
N ILE A 567 -1.79 -9.09 10.67
CA ILE A 567 -1.94 -10.06 9.57
C ILE A 567 -1.71 -11.48 10.12
N ASP A 568 -2.26 -12.50 9.45
CA ASP A 568 -2.20 -13.90 9.87
C ASP A 568 -0.81 -14.56 9.74
N ASP A 569 -0.59 -15.67 10.46
CA ASP A 569 0.59 -16.53 10.39
C ASP A 569 0.29 -17.87 9.68
N PRO A 570 1.22 -18.42 8.89
CA PRO A 570 1.05 -19.69 8.19
C PRO A 570 1.75 -20.89 8.87
N SER A 571 1.42 -21.23 10.12
CA SER A 571 1.74 -22.55 10.67
C SER A 571 1.29 -23.71 9.74
N PRO A 572 2.05 -24.82 9.64
CA PRO A 572 1.93 -25.75 8.51
C PRO A 572 0.90 -26.87 8.74
N HIS A 573 0.22 -27.34 7.67
CA HIS A 573 0.01 -28.78 7.41
C HIS A 573 -0.55 -29.13 6.00
N GLY A 574 0.31 -29.70 5.16
CA GLY A 574 0.02 -30.84 4.27
C GLY A 574 -1.18 -30.78 3.31
N SER A 575 -0.95 -30.38 2.07
CA SER A 575 -1.92 -30.41 0.96
C SER A 575 -2.62 -31.78 0.80
N PRO A 576 -3.97 -31.83 0.80
CA PRO A 576 -4.71 -32.99 0.32
C PRO A 576 -4.48 -33.15 -1.19
N ARG A 577 -3.87 -34.24 -1.61
CA ARG A 577 -3.79 -34.57 -3.05
C ARG A 577 -5.20 -34.86 -3.57
N SER A 578 -5.65 -34.10 -4.58
CA SER A 578 -6.81 -34.48 -5.37
C SER A 578 -6.64 -35.90 -5.92
N PRO A 579 -7.67 -36.77 -5.85
CA PRO A 579 -7.61 -38.08 -6.48
C PRO A 579 -7.41 -37.97 -7.99
N THR A 580 -6.59 -38.85 -8.56
CA THR A 580 -6.50 -39.03 -10.00
C THR A 580 -7.67 -39.87 -10.47
N ASP A 581 -8.70 -39.25 -11.06
CA ASP A 581 -9.73 -39.93 -11.83
C ASP A 581 -9.16 -40.37 -13.20
N ASP A 582 -8.42 -41.48 -13.17
CA ASP A 582 -8.08 -42.28 -14.34
C ASP A 582 -8.99 -43.52 -14.34
N ASP A 583 -10.12 -43.49 -15.08
CA ASP A 583 -10.64 -44.67 -15.81
C ASP A 583 -11.89 -44.39 -16.68
N TRP A 584 -12.02 -45.16 -17.76
CA TRP A 584 -13.20 -45.41 -18.62
C TRP A 584 -13.63 -44.43 -19.76
N TYR A 585 -13.03 -44.70 -20.93
CA TYR A 585 -13.51 -44.52 -22.33
C TYR A 585 -13.37 -43.17 -23.05
#